data_AF-K8WCZ6-F1
#
_entry.id   AF-K8WCZ6-F1
#
_cell.length_a   1.000
_cell.length_b   1.000
_cell.length_c   1.000
_cell.angle_alpha   90.00
_cell.angle_beta   90.00
_cell.angle_gamma   90.00
#
_symmetry.space_group_name_H-M   'P 1'
#
loop_
_entity.id
_entity.type
_entity.pdbx_description
1 polymer ?
#
loop_
_entity_poly.entity_id
_entity_poly.type
_entity_poly.pdbx_seq_one_letter_code
_entity_poly.pdbx_strand_id
1 'polypeptide(L)' 'MPINSEAPTAGTVEASNLSVMLEKTDMNTISTINVPFHGNNLCIVNHDGRPYVPMKPIVEGMGLSA' A
#
# COMPACT_ATOMS: atom_id res chain seq x y z
N MET A 1 -1.88 -50.15 -19.05
CA MET A 1 -1.55 -49.35 -17.85
C MET A 1 -0.72 -48.17 -18.31
N PRO A 2 -1.25 -46.92 -18.36
CA PRO A 2 -0.51 -45.80 -18.92
C PRO A 2 0.00 -44.81 -17.85
N ILE A 3 1.32 -44.63 -17.91
CA ILE A 3 2.15 -43.43 -17.75
C ILE A 3 1.71 -42.33 -16.76
N ASN A 4 2.55 -42.18 -15.74
CA ASN A 4 2.67 -41.04 -14.84
C ASN A 4 3.01 -39.74 -15.59
N SER A 5 1.97 -39.00 -16.00
CA SER A 5 2.12 -37.62 -16.46
C SER A 5 2.23 -36.70 -15.25
N GLU A 6 3.43 -36.59 -14.67
CA GLU A 6 3.74 -35.54 -13.70
C GLU A 6 3.62 -34.18 -14.41
N ALA A 7 2.62 -33.39 -14.02
CA ALA A 7 2.42 -32.06 -14.54
C ALA A 7 3.56 -31.14 -14.07
N PRO A 8 4.01 -30.16 -14.88
CA PRO A 8 5.06 -29.25 -14.44
C PRO A 8 4.54 -28.43 -13.26
N THR A 9 5.26 -28.46 -12.14
CA THR A 9 5.03 -27.56 -11.01
C THR A 9 5.10 -26.11 -11.51
N ALA A 10 3.96 -25.43 -11.53
CA ALA A 10 3.89 -24.02 -11.88
C ALA A 10 4.70 -23.24 -10.83
N GLY A 11 5.69 -22.48 -11.30
CA GLY A 11 6.51 -21.62 -10.44
C GLY A 11 5.61 -20.70 -9.62
N THR A 12 5.83 -20.71 -8.31
CA THR A 12 5.23 -19.79 -7.35
C THR A 12 5.35 -18.37 -7.88
N VAL A 13 4.23 -17.79 -8.33
CA VAL A 13 4.16 -16.34 -8.39
C VAL A 13 4.16 -15.90 -6.94
N GLU A 14 5.23 -15.20 -6.54
CA GLU A 14 5.21 -14.44 -5.30
C GLU A 14 4.13 -13.38 -5.48
N ALA A 15 2.90 -13.76 -5.11
CA ALA A 15 1.83 -12.81 -4.86
C ALA A 15 2.44 -11.79 -3.93
N SER A 16 2.45 -10.53 -4.38
CA SER A 16 2.92 -9.40 -3.61
C SER A 16 2.46 -9.59 -2.17
N ASN A 17 3.39 -9.58 -1.22
CA ASN A 17 3.10 -9.57 0.21
C ASN A 17 2.45 -8.22 0.57
N LEU A 18 1.30 -7.94 -0.03
CA LEU A 18 0.40 -6.90 0.40
C LEU A 18 -0.42 -7.58 1.48
N SER A 19 -0.04 -7.36 2.73
CA SER A 19 -0.72 -7.87 3.91
C SER A 19 -2.22 -7.63 3.74
N VAL A 20 -2.97 -8.67 3.38
CA VAL A 20 -4.42 -8.56 3.25
C VAL A 20 -4.96 -8.44 4.67
N MET A 21 -5.12 -7.20 5.13
CA MET A 21 -5.89 -6.89 6.32
C MET A 21 -7.37 -7.02 5.96
N LEU A 22 -7.85 -8.25 6.00
CA LEU A 22 -9.26 -8.58 5.91
C LEU A 22 -9.89 -8.34 7.28
N GLU A 23 -9.98 -7.08 7.69
CA GLU A 23 -10.77 -6.69 8.85
C GLU A 23 -11.79 -5.64 8.41
N LYS A 24 -13.05 -6.08 8.47
CA LYS A 24 -14.31 -5.32 8.55
C LYS A 24 -14.29 -3.93 7.91
N THR A 25 -15.13 -3.74 6.90
CA THR A 25 -15.48 -2.43 6.30
C THR A 25 -16.09 -1.51 7.36
N ASP A 26 -15.27 -0.99 8.26
CA ASP A 26 -15.47 0.28 8.90
C ASP A 26 -15.04 1.32 7.88
N MET A 27 -15.90 2.29 7.62
CA MET A 27 -15.74 3.33 6.60
C MET A 27 -14.70 4.38 7.03
N ASN A 28 -13.62 3.92 7.67
CA ASN A 28 -12.50 4.68 8.21
C ASN A 28 -11.19 3.86 8.17
N THR A 29 -11.08 2.88 7.26
CA THR A 29 -9.81 2.15 7.07
C THR A 29 -8.75 3.10 6.51
N ILE A 30 -7.87 3.58 7.38
CA ILE A 30 -6.70 4.39 7.03
C ILE A 30 -5.73 3.47 6.26
N SER A 31 -5.89 3.38 4.94
CA SER A 31 -4.92 2.71 4.07
C SER A 31 -3.78 3.65 3.78
N THR A 32 -2.62 3.41 4.39
CA THR A 32 -1.42 4.25 4.20
C THR A 32 -0.58 3.75 3.04
N ILE A 33 -0.24 4.65 2.11
CA ILE A 33 0.73 4.39 1.04
C ILE A 33 1.85 5.42 1.17
N ASN A 34 3.11 4.96 1.19
CA ASN A 34 4.29 5.83 1.26
C ASN A 34 4.66 6.34 -0.13
N VAL A 35 4.77 7.66 -0.30
CA VAL A 35 5.26 8.29 -1.54
C VAL A 35 6.45 9.21 -1.26
N PRO A 36 7.52 9.18 -2.09
CA PRO A 36 8.67 10.06 -1.93
C PRO A 36 8.35 11.50 -2.36
N PHE A 37 8.72 12.48 -1.52
CA PHE A 37 8.53 13.91 -1.75
C PHE A 37 9.67 14.71 -1.11
N HIS A 38 10.48 15.42 -1.90
CA HIS A 38 11.61 16.24 -1.41
C HIS A 38 12.53 15.57 -0.38
N GLY A 39 12.79 14.27 -0.53
CA GLY A 39 13.62 13.50 0.43
C GLY A 39 12.87 13.00 1.66
N ASN A 40 11.58 13.30 1.79
CA ASN A 40 10.69 12.82 2.85
C ASN A 40 9.71 11.76 2.30
N ASN A 41 9.22 10.88 3.18
CA ASN A 41 8.14 9.96 2.86
C ASN A 41 6.82 10.54 3.37
N LEU A 42 5.83 10.69 2.50
CA LEU A 42 4.49 11.13 2.87
C LEU A 42 3.53 9.94 2.91
N CYS A 43 2.62 9.96 3.87
CA CYS A 43 1.56 8.97 4.03
C CYS A 43 0.28 9.47 3.35
N ILE A 44 -0.32 8.65 2.48
CA ILE A 44 -1.68 8.89 1.97
C ILE A 44 -2.69 8.35 2.97
N VAL A 45 -3.77 9.07 3.27
CA VAL A 45 -4.90 8.60 4.06
C VAL A 45 -6.17 8.66 3.22
N ASN A 46 -7.01 7.63 3.30
CA ASN A 46 -8.31 7.63 2.65
C ASN A 46 -9.35 8.31 3.54
N HIS A 47 -10.03 9.32 3.02
CA HIS A 47 -11.16 10.00 3.66
C HIS A 47 -12.25 10.20 2.61
N ASP A 48 -13.48 9.75 2.89
CA ASP A 48 -14.61 9.78 1.93
C ASP A 48 -14.28 9.21 0.53
N GLY A 49 -13.49 8.14 0.47
CA GLY A 49 -13.08 7.53 -0.80
C GLY A 49 -12.10 8.38 -1.63
N ARG A 50 -11.58 9.47 -1.06
CA ARG A 50 -10.56 10.31 -1.68
C ARG A 50 -9.23 10.19 -0.92
N PRO A 51 -8.10 10.12 -1.63
CA PRO A 51 -6.78 10.13 -1.01
C PRO A 51 -6.38 11.55 -0.58
N TYR A 52 -5.89 11.69 0.65
CA TYR A 52 -5.37 12.93 1.20
C TYR A 52 -3.95 12.73 1.73
N VAL A 53 -3.17 13.81 1.78
CA VAL A 53 -1.86 13.84 2.42
C VAL A 53 -1.90 14.82 3.61
N PRO A 54 -1.43 14.43 4.81
CA PRO A 54 -1.33 15.36 5.93
C PRO A 54 -0.45 16.56 5.59
N MET A 55 -0.91 17.79 5.89
CA MET A 55 -0.20 19.02 5.49
C MET A 55 1.07 19.30 6.28
N LYS A 56 1.14 18.91 7.55
CA LYS A 56 2.29 19.20 8.43
C LYS A 56 3.66 18.83 7.80
N PRO A 57 3.90 17.59 7.35
CA PRO A 57 5.18 17.21 6.75
C PRO A 57 5.48 17.95 5.42
N ILE A 58 4.45 18.45 4.73
CA ILE A 58 4.62 19.25 3.51
C ILE A 58 5.10 20.66 3.85
N VAL A 59 4.45 21.31 4.82
CA VAL A 59 4.83 22.66 5.29
C VAL A 59 6.25 22.67 5.85
N GLU A 60 6.61 21.66 6.64
CA GLU A 60 7.97 21.48 7.15
C GLU A 60 8.97 21.22 6.02
N GLY A 61 8.64 20.34 5.07
CA GLY A 61 9.50 20.02 3.92
C GLY A 61 9.69 21.17 2.91
N MET A 62 8.73 22.10 2.83
CA MET A 62 8.82 23.31 2.01
C MET A 62 9.51 24.48 2.74
N GLY A 63 9.89 24.32 4.02
CA GLY A 63 10.45 25.41 4.83
C GLY A 63 9.46 26.54 5.10
N LEU A 64 8.16 26.23 5.07
CA LEU A 64 7.06 27.19 5.30
C LEU A 64 6.58 27.19 6.76
N SER A 65 7.19 26.38 7.62
CA SER A 65 7.01 26.44 9.07
C SER A 65 7.77 27.65 9.60
N ALA A 66 7.03 28.67 10.06
CA ALA A 66 7.58 29.82 10.79
C ALA A 66 7.96 29.43 12.22
#